data_AF-A0A2V8GU29-F1
#
_entry.id   AF-A0A2V8GU29-F1
#
_cell.length_a   1.000
_cell.length_b   1.000
_cell.length_c   1.000
_cell.angle_alpha   90.00
_cell.angle_beta   90.00
_cell.angle_gamma   90.00
#
_symmetry.space_group_name_H-M   'P 1'
#
loop_
_entity.id
_entity.type
_entity.pdbx_description
1 polymer ?
#
loop_
_entity_poly.entity_id
_entity_poly.type
_entity_poly.pdbx_seq_one_letter_code
_entity_poly.pdbx_strand_id
1 'polypeptide(L)'
;MPDESNDRNLLALATPGFTQSAPPSILEIDVENIVNYGDDISNASLFATNPGIPPRGLVRNFAMAIVLGDIVAVNGQPAKGTFVFHQRQLVLRTAPAPGEAIADIVRGNVNDQTFEILKSDGTPLGSIMGSGLGVGSAPPGAPLAVSQGNNAIVGGTGAFLGARGQVGQTTPVFPPRQASMTEDPANRRRNGGGKGRFVLHVIPMSPPQLVMTAGGPAVTHSSDFTLVTAAKPASAGETLSLFVTGLGPTRPGVNPGQPFPSSPLAEVNSPIQVSVNGRPADVIAAVGFPGQVDTYQVNMRVPSGIPS
;
A
#
# COMPACT_ATOMS: atom_id res chain seq x y z
N MET A 1 -49.37 19.94 -37.84
CA MET A 1 -48.29 18.93 -37.84
C MET A 1 -47.52 19.06 -36.55
N PRO A 2 -47.68 18.12 -35.62
CA PRO A 2 -46.60 17.69 -34.74
C PRO A 2 -46.24 16.24 -35.05
N ASP A 3 -44.93 16.01 -35.05
CA ASP A 3 -44.19 14.80 -35.41
C ASP A 3 -44.37 13.68 -34.39
N GLU A 4 -44.26 12.45 -34.90
CA GLU A 4 -44.53 11.16 -34.29
C GLU A 4 -43.39 10.66 -33.38
N SER A 5 -43.79 9.92 -32.34
CA SER A 5 -43.12 8.71 -31.84
C SER A 5 -41.69 8.83 -31.26
N ASN A 6 -41.52 8.45 -30.00
CA ASN A 6 -41.02 7.10 -29.67
C ASN A 6 -41.12 6.86 -28.16
N ASP A 7 -42.17 6.16 -27.74
CA ASP A 7 -42.18 5.42 -26.49
C ASP A 7 -41.07 4.36 -26.51
N ARG A 8 -40.10 4.45 -25.61
CA ARG A 8 -39.32 3.29 -25.17
C ARG A 8 -39.10 3.31 -23.66
N ASN A 9 -40.11 2.79 -22.97
CA ASN A 9 -39.89 2.06 -21.72
C ASN A 9 -38.80 1.01 -21.95
N LEU A 10 -37.65 1.17 -21.31
CA LEU A 10 -36.69 0.08 -21.11
C LEU A 10 -36.69 -0.28 -19.62
N LEU A 11 -37.53 -1.28 -19.30
CA LEU A 11 -37.28 -2.17 -18.18
C LEU A 11 -35.92 -2.85 -18.44
N ALA A 12 -34.86 -2.37 -17.80
CA ALA A 12 -33.61 -3.12 -17.72
C ALA A 12 -33.66 -3.98 -16.45
N LEU A 13 -33.93 -5.26 -16.67
CA LEU A 13 -33.76 -6.34 -15.70
C LEU A 13 -32.37 -6.27 -15.07
N ALA A 14 -32.33 -6.39 -13.74
CA ALA A 14 -31.13 -6.37 -12.94
C ALA A 14 -30.13 -7.46 -13.39
N THR A 15 -29.01 -7.05 -13.96
CA THR A 15 -27.75 -7.80 -13.96
C THR A 15 -26.90 -7.27 -12.81
N PRO A 16 -26.37 -8.10 -11.89
CA PRO A 16 -25.24 -7.67 -11.08
C PRO A 16 -24.01 -7.63 -11.99
N GLY A 17 -23.86 -6.51 -12.69
CA GLY A 17 -22.62 -6.19 -13.39
C GLY A 17 -21.54 -5.94 -12.36
N PHE A 18 -20.65 -6.92 -12.15
CA PHE A 18 -19.38 -6.67 -11.46
C PHE A 18 -18.45 -5.91 -12.42
N THR A 19 -18.70 -4.62 -12.62
CA THR A 19 -17.66 -3.68 -13.04
C THR A 19 -17.36 -2.77 -11.86
N GLN A 20 -16.61 -3.31 -10.90
CA GLN A 20 -15.94 -2.49 -9.91
C GLN A 20 -14.46 -2.56 -10.24
N SER A 21 -13.87 -1.50 -10.81
CA SER A 21 -12.42 -1.34 -10.64
C SER A 21 -12.21 -1.44 -9.14
N ALA A 22 -11.36 -2.36 -8.64
CA ALA A 22 -11.18 -2.46 -7.20
C ALA A 22 -10.93 -1.05 -6.68
N PRO A 23 -11.70 -0.60 -5.67
CA PRO A 23 -11.53 0.73 -5.16
C PRO A 23 -10.05 0.87 -4.81
N PRO A 24 -9.41 1.96 -5.24
CA PRO A 24 -8.00 2.13 -4.96
C PRO A 24 -7.78 2.05 -3.45
N SER A 25 -6.79 1.28 -3.05
CA SER A 25 -6.57 0.96 -1.65
C SER A 25 -5.88 2.13 -0.98
N ILE A 26 -6.50 2.66 0.07
CA ILE A 26 -5.84 3.59 0.99
C ILE A 26 -5.05 2.74 1.99
N LEU A 27 -3.74 2.98 2.06
CA LEU A 27 -2.89 2.46 3.12
C LEU A 27 -2.49 3.61 4.04
N GLU A 28 -2.87 3.51 5.31
CA GLU A 28 -2.34 4.31 6.40
C GLU A 28 -1.13 3.59 6.99
N ILE A 29 0.07 4.14 6.84
CA ILE A 29 1.31 3.56 7.34
C ILE A 29 1.79 4.39 8.53
N ASP A 30 1.81 3.77 9.70
CA ASP A 30 2.36 4.36 10.92
C ASP A 30 3.85 4.05 11.02
N VAL A 31 4.63 5.10 11.22
CA VAL A 31 6.08 5.05 11.31
C VAL A 31 6.55 5.68 12.62
N GLU A 32 7.45 4.99 13.32
CA GLU A 32 8.08 5.45 14.55
C GLU A 32 9.60 5.55 14.43
N ASN A 33 10.27 6.11 15.45
CA ASN A 33 11.72 6.28 15.50
C ASN A 33 12.27 6.99 14.25
N ILE A 34 11.56 7.99 13.75
CA ILE A 34 11.93 8.71 12.53
C ILE A 34 13.07 9.68 12.84
N VAL A 35 14.22 9.48 12.19
CA VAL A 35 15.42 10.31 12.35
C VAL A 35 15.86 10.80 10.98
N ASN A 36 16.10 12.11 10.87
CA ASN A 36 16.61 12.79 9.69
C ASN A 36 18.09 13.12 9.89
N TYR A 37 18.96 12.37 9.21
CA TYR A 37 20.40 12.59 9.17
C TYR A 37 20.70 13.56 8.02
N GLY A 38 20.99 14.81 8.39
CA GLY A 38 21.25 15.87 7.41
C GLY A 38 22.74 16.03 7.14
N ASP A 39 23.10 16.20 5.87
CA ASP A 39 24.47 16.41 5.37
C ASP A 39 25.06 17.72 5.90
N ASP A 40 25.53 17.66 7.14
CA ASP A 40 25.98 18.80 7.94
C ASP A 40 27.50 18.87 8.09
N ILE A 41 28.22 17.89 7.55
CA ILE A 41 29.67 17.75 7.60
C ILE A 41 30.24 17.25 6.28
N SER A 42 31.42 17.72 5.87
CA SER A 42 32.05 17.33 4.60
C SER A 42 32.98 16.12 4.69
N ASN A 43 33.45 15.76 5.89
CA ASN A 43 34.36 14.64 6.10
C ASN A 43 33.59 13.31 6.16
N ALA A 44 33.46 12.65 5.00
CA ALA A 44 32.76 11.37 4.87
C ALA A 44 33.29 10.25 5.77
N SER A 45 34.57 10.30 6.20
CA SER A 45 35.14 9.30 7.12
C SER A 45 34.49 9.33 8.52
N LEU A 46 33.74 10.38 8.86
CA LEU A 46 33.02 10.50 10.13
C LEU A 46 31.55 10.06 10.04
N PHE A 47 31.04 9.75 8.84
CA PHE A 47 29.64 9.36 8.68
C PHE A 47 29.32 8.10 9.47
N ALA A 48 28.24 8.13 10.24
CA ALA A 48 27.74 7.00 11.04
C ALA A 48 28.76 6.40 12.03
N THR A 49 29.68 7.21 12.59
CA THR A 49 30.74 6.72 13.50
C THR A 49 30.50 7.02 14.98
N ASN A 50 29.62 7.97 15.31
CA ASN A 50 29.41 8.42 16.68
C ASN A 50 28.21 7.70 17.34
N PRO A 51 28.42 6.87 18.38
CA PRO A 51 27.33 6.13 19.02
C PRO A 51 26.38 7.00 19.87
N GLY A 52 26.78 8.24 20.18
CA GLY A 52 25.98 9.20 20.94
C GLY A 52 25.05 10.05 20.06
N ILE A 53 24.64 11.20 20.60
CA ILE A 53 23.88 12.22 19.85
C ILE A 53 24.81 13.43 19.66
N PRO A 54 25.59 13.47 18.56
CA PRO A 54 26.49 14.59 18.29
C PRO A 54 25.72 15.90 18.06
N PRO A 55 26.35 17.07 18.29
CA PRO A 55 25.78 18.34 17.89
C PRO A 55 25.48 18.35 16.39
N ARG A 56 24.30 18.83 16.01
CA ARG A 56 23.91 18.97 14.61
C ARG A 56 24.48 20.26 14.02
N GLY A 57 25.19 20.14 12.91
CA GLY A 57 25.69 21.26 12.12
C GLY A 57 24.59 21.98 11.33
N LEU A 58 24.98 23.04 10.62
CA LEU A 58 24.08 23.80 9.78
C LEU A 58 23.81 23.07 8.45
N VAL A 59 22.56 22.68 8.24
CA VAL A 59 22.08 22.14 6.95
C VAL A 59 21.52 23.29 6.11
N ARG A 60 22.17 23.61 4.99
CA ARG A 60 21.77 24.68 4.08
C ARG A 60 20.83 24.16 2.98
N ASN A 61 20.19 25.06 2.26
CA ASN A 61 19.46 24.73 1.05
C ASN A 61 20.37 23.96 0.07
N PHE A 62 19.82 23.02 -0.69
CA PHE A 62 20.53 22.06 -1.55
C PHE A 62 21.33 20.96 -0.85
N ALA A 63 21.43 20.94 0.48
CA ALA A 63 22.02 19.83 1.23
C ALA A 63 21.17 18.55 1.09
N MET A 64 21.81 17.41 1.23
CA MET A 64 21.14 16.11 1.18
C MET A 64 20.79 15.63 2.59
N ALA A 65 19.83 14.71 2.69
CA ALA A 65 19.55 14.02 3.93
C ALA A 65 18.97 12.62 3.68
N ILE A 66 19.23 11.72 4.62
CA ILE A 66 18.61 10.39 4.68
C ILE A 66 17.75 10.35 5.94
N VAL A 67 16.50 9.93 5.79
CA VAL A 67 15.54 9.77 6.87
C VAL A 67 15.22 8.28 7.00
N LEU A 68 15.31 7.76 8.21
CA LEU A 68 15.00 6.37 8.52
C LEU A 68 13.91 6.31 9.59
N GLY A 69 12.94 5.41 9.44
CA GLY A 69 11.91 5.12 10.43
C GLY A 69 11.48 3.66 10.42
N ASP A 70 10.89 3.21 11.52
CA ASP A 70 10.31 1.88 11.67
C ASP A 70 8.84 1.90 11.27
N ILE A 71 8.44 1.08 10.30
CA ILE A 71 7.01 0.83 10.05
C ILE A 71 6.52 -0.08 11.17
N VAL A 72 5.49 0.36 11.89
CA VAL A 72 4.93 -0.37 13.05
C VAL A 72 3.50 -0.84 12.83
N ALA A 73 2.75 -0.19 11.92
CA ALA A 73 1.42 -0.61 11.55
C ALA A 73 1.04 -0.20 10.12
N VAL A 74 0.15 -0.98 9.52
CA VAL A 74 -0.53 -0.66 8.25
C VAL A 74 -2.03 -0.82 8.47
N ASN A 75 -2.81 0.24 8.22
CA ASN A 75 -4.26 0.28 8.46
C ASN A 75 -4.64 -0.15 9.89
N GLY A 76 -3.85 0.28 10.88
CA GLY A 76 -4.04 -0.05 12.29
C GLY A 76 -3.65 -1.48 12.69
N GLN A 77 -3.25 -2.33 11.74
CA GLN A 77 -2.78 -3.68 12.03
C GLN A 77 -1.26 -3.70 12.26
N PRO A 78 -0.75 -4.45 13.26
CA PRO A 78 0.68 -4.56 13.50
C PRO A 78 1.44 -5.03 12.26
N ALA A 79 2.49 -4.30 11.92
CA ALA A 79 3.39 -4.61 10.81
C ALA A 79 4.83 -4.37 11.24
N LYS A 80 5.78 -4.81 10.42
CA LYS A 80 7.19 -4.45 10.56
C LYS A 80 7.65 -3.84 9.24
N GLY A 81 8.79 -3.15 9.28
CA GLY A 81 9.37 -2.62 8.05
C GLY A 81 10.25 -1.41 8.30
N THR A 82 10.75 -0.86 7.20
CA THR A 82 11.58 0.34 7.24
C THR A 82 11.02 1.35 6.26
N PHE A 83 10.82 2.57 6.75
CA PHE A 83 10.62 3.74 5.93
C PHE A 83 11.99 4.38 5.66
N VAL A 84 12.33 4.54 4.39
CA VAL A 84 13.51 5.26 3.94
C VAL A 84 13.04 6.46 3.12
N PHE A 85 13.54 7.64 3.44
CA PHE A 85 13.27 8.84 2.68
C PHE A 85 14.57 9.56 2.41
N HIS A 86 14.89 9.67 1.14
CA HIS A 86 16.06 10.36 0.66
C HIS A 86 15.63 11.70 0.09
N GLN A 87 16.26 12.79 0.52
CA GLN A 87 15.90 14.12 0.05
C GLN A 87 17.10 14.97 -0.30
N ARG A 88 16.86 15.89 -1.23
CA ARG A 88 17.62 17.11 -1.36
C ARG A 88 16.77 18.27 -0.91
N GLN A 89 17.28 19.04 0.05
CA GLN A 89 16.60 20.23 0.53
C GLN A 89 16.45 21.24 -0.62
N LEU A 90 15.22 21.70 -0.83
CA LEU A 90 14.85 22.63 -1.90
C LEU A 90 13.80 23.57 -1.33
N VAL A 91 14.25 24.60 -0.63
CA VAL A 91 13.39 25.58 0.04
C VAL A 91 12.88 26.57 -1.01
N LEU A 92 11.69 26.30 -1.54
CA LEU A 92 11.01 27.11 -2.53
C LEU A 92 9.99 28.04 -1.85
N ARG A 93 9.99 29.32 -2.20
CA ARG A 93 9.09 30.35 -1.65
C ARG A 93 8.67 31.36 -2.72
N THR A 94 7.45 31.88 -2.59
CA THR A 94 6.97 33.02 -3.39
C THR A 94 7.64 34.34 -3.02
N ALA A 95 8.12 34.45 -1.77
CA ALA A 95 8.92 35.57 -1.28
C ALA A 95 10.09 35.01 -0.43
N PRO A 96 11.21 34.61 -1.06
CA PRO A 96 12.32 33.95 -0.36
C PRO A 96 13.17 34.91 0.47
N ALA A 97 13.73 34.40 1.56
CA ALA A 97 14.85 35.02 2.27
C ALA A 97 16.20 34.65 1.60
N PRO A 98 17.31 35.36 1.91
CA PRO A 98 18.65 34.97 1.44
C PRO A 98 18.97 33.51 1.80
N GLY A 99 19.36 32.72 0.79
CA GLY A 99 19.63 31.28 0.91
C GLY A 99 18.46 30.37 0.54
N GLU A 100 17.26 30.91 0.35
CA GLU A 100 16.11 30.21 -0.22
C GLU A 100 16.00 30.48 -1.74
N ALA A 101 15.19 29.68 -2.43
CA ALA A 101 14.97 29.82 -3.87
C ALA A 101 13.57 30.42 -4.15
N ILE A 102 13.52 31.39 -5.05
CA ILE A 102 12.26 31.97 -5.53
C ILE A 102 11.50 30.96 -6.40
N ALA A 103 10.20 30.84 -6.20
CA ALA A 103 9.30 30.02 -7.00
C ALA A 103 7.83 30.41 -6.80
N ASP A 104 6.96 30.04 -7.74
CA ASP A 104 5.51 30.24 -7.62
C ASP A 104 4.83 29.28 -6.63
N ILE A 105 5.60 28.37 -6.04
CA ILE A 105 5.13 27.31 -5.15
C ILE A 105 5.93 27.28 -3.85
N VAL A 106 5.31 26.75 -2.80
CA VAL A 106 5.98 26.47 -1.52
C VAL A 106 6.30 24.99 -1.42
N ARG A 107 7.59 24.66 -1.37
CA ARG A 107 8.12 23.29 -1.16
C ARG A 107 9.37 23.34 -0.28
N GLY A 108 9.72 22.20 0.31
CA GLY A 108 10.86 22.07 1.22
C GLY A 108 11.96 21.15 0.71
N ASN A 109 11.61 20.21 -0.17
CA ASN A 109 12.54 19.25 -0.74
C ASN A 109 12.02 18.64 -2.03
N VAL A 110 12.95 18.06 -2.79
CA VAL A 110 12.69 16.97 -3.72
C VAL A 110 13.14 15.66 -3.06
N ASN A 111 12.35 14.60 -3.19
CA ASN A 111 12.57 13.37 -2.44
C ASN A 111 12.19 12.10 -3.21
N ASP A 112 12.80 11.00 -2.76
CA ASP A 112 12.41 9.63 -3.04
C ASP A 112 12.09 8.92 -1.72
N GLN A 113 11.07 8.08 -1.74
CA GLN A 113 10.51 7.40 -0.57
C GLN A 113 10.43 5.91 -0.84
N THR A 114 10.85 5.09 0.10
CA THR A 114 10.68 3.63 0.06
C THR A 114 10.04 3.17 1.35
N PHE A 115 8.90 2.49 1.21
CA PHE A 115 8.21 1.80 2.30
C PHE A 115 8.44 0.30 2.14
N GLU A 116 9.44 -0.25 2.81
CA GLU A 116 9.70 -1.70 2.82
C GLU A 116 8.83 -2.36 3.89
N ILE A 117 7.80 -3.11 3.48
CA ILE A 117 6.76 -3.62 4.37
C ILE A 117 6.93 -5.12 4.59
N LEU A 118 6.89 -5.50 5.86
CA LEU A 118 6.91 -6.87 6.35
C LEU A 118 5.62 -7.14 7.15
N LYS A 119 5.18 -8.39 7.17
CA LYS A 119 4.21 -8.87 8.15
C LYS A 119 4.78 -8.74 9.58
N SER A 120 3.89 -8.80 10.58
CA SER A 120 4.28 -8.73 12.00
C SER A 120 5.26 -9.85 12.42
N ASP A 121 5.23 -11.00 11.74
CA ASP A 121 6.17 -12.12 11.91
C ASP A 121 7.54 -11.86 11.26
N GLY A 122 7.71 -10.78 10.50
CA GLY A 122 8.94 -10.42 9.78
C GLY A 122 8.98 -10.90 8.32
N THR A 123 7.94 -11.59 7.85
CA THR A 123 7.85 -12.08 6.47
C THR A 123 7.71 -10.91 5.47
N PRO A 124 8.61 -10.75 4.48
CA PRO A 124 8.48 -9.69 3.47
C PRO A 124 7.19 -9.75 2.66
N LEU A 125 6.51 -8.61 2.55
CA LEU A 125 5.36 -8.40 1.65
C LEU A 125 5.78 -7.73 0.34
N GLY A 126 6.65 -6.72 0.44
CA GLY A 126 7.16 -5.96 -0.69
C GLY A 126 7.36 -4.49 -0.32
N SER A 127 7.72 -3.70 -1.32
CA SER A 127 8.01 -2.27 -1.16
C SER A 127 7.07 -1.42 -2.01
N ILE A 128 6.79 -0.20 -1.54
CA ILE A 128 6.18 0.86 -2.37
C ILE A 128 7.18 2.01 -2.47
N MET A 129 7.40 2.50 -3.69
CA MET A 129 8.33 3.60 -3.95
C MET A 129 7.57 4.85 -4.41
N GLY A 130 7.85 5.97 -3.74
CA GLY A 130 7.31 7.29 -4.05
C GLY A 130 8.41 8.26 -4.49
N SER A 131 8.05 9.25 -5.30
CA SER A 131 8.97 10.34 -5.67
C SER A 131 8.20 11.64 -5.90
N GLY A 132 8.79 12.77 -5.53
CA GLY A 132 8.18 14.08 -5.74
C GLY A 132 8.70 15.18 -4.84
N LEU A 133 7.80 16.07 -4.42
CA LEU A 133 8.10 17.28 -3.66
C LEU A 133 7.47 17.26 -2.27
N GLY A 134 8.27 17.48 -1.24
CA GLY A 134 7.80 17.56 0.15
C GLY A 134 7.42 18.97 0.57
N VAL A 135 6.61 19.05 1.65
CA VAL A 135 6.01 20.31 2.17
C VAL A 135 5.04 20.94 1.16
N GLY A 136 4.24 21.91 1.58
CA GLY A 136 3.24 22.57 0.72
C GLY A 136 2.01 21.70 0.50
N SER A 137 1.07 22.20 -0.30
CA SER A 137 -0.23 21.57 -0.50
C SER A 137 -0.14 20.21 -1.21
N ALA A 138 -1.11 19.36 -0.88
CA ALA A 138 -1.42 18.13 -1.61
C ALA A 138 -1.81 18.43 -3.07
N PRO A 139 -1.54 17.53 -4.03
CA PRO A 139 -2.02 17.69 -5.40
C PRO A 139 -3.54 17.50 -5.47
N PRO A 140 -4.21 18.08 -6.50
CA PRO A 140 -5.61 17.77 -6.77
C PRO A 140 -5.86 16.26 -6.88
N GLY A 141 -6.98 15.78 -6.32
CA GLY A 141 -7.36 14.37 -6.33
C GLY A 141 -6.67 13.50 -5.26
N ALA A 142 -5.78 14.06 -4.44
CA ALA A 142 -5.26 13.35 -3.27
C ALA A 142 -6.37 13.03 -2.25
N PRO A 143 -6.24 11.93 -1.47
CA PRO A 143 -7.17 11.66 -0.37
C PRO A 143 -7.29 12.85 0.57
N LEU A 144 -8.51 13.15 1.05
CA LEU A 144 -8.78 14.33 1.89
C LEU A 144 -7.99 14.35 3.20
N ALA A 145 -7.55 13.18 3.69
CA ALA A 145 -6.68 13.08 4.87
C ALA A 145 -5.25 13.60 4.60
N VAL A 146 -4.83 13.68 3.34
CA VAL A 146 -3.51 14.18 2.95
C VAL A 146 -3.51 15.70 2.99
N SER A 147 -2.75 16.27 3.92
CA SER A 147 -2.65 17.71 4.11
C SER A 147 -1.38 18.31 3.49
N GLN A 148 -0.36 17.50 3.20
CA GLN A 148 0.90 18.00 2.65
C GLN A 148 1.64 17.02 1.73
N GLY A 149 2.49 17.61 0.88
CA GLY A 149 3.38 16.91 -0.03
C GLY A 149 2.72 16.58 -1.37
N ASN A 150 3.52 16.48 -2.42
CA ASN A 150 3.11 16.10 -3.76
C ASN A 150 4.06 15.04 -4.28
N ASN A 151 3.75 13.78 -3.95
CA ASN A 151 4.55 12.63 -4.34
C ASN A 151 3.67 11.62 -5.09
N ALA A 152 4.17 11.13 -6.22
CA ALA A 152 3.55 10.03 -6.93
C ALA A 152 4.13 8.71 -6.42
N ILE A 153 3.32 7.66 -6.39
CA ILE A 153 3.82 6.28 -6.34
C ILE A 153 4.32 5.96 -7.75
N VAL A 154 5.61 5.71 -7.86
CA VAL A 154 6.29 5.44 -9.14
C VAL A 154 6.54 3.95 -9.36
N GLY A 155 6.29 3.11 -8.36
CA GLY A 155 6.35 1.67 -8.49
C GLY A 155 6.25 0.94 -7.15
N GLY A 156 6.38 -0.37 -7.23
CA GLY A 156 6.45 -1.26 -6.07
C GLY A 156 7.02 -2.62 -6.42
N THR A 157 7.29 -3.42 -5.41
CA THR A 157 7.81 -4.79 -5.50
C THR A 157 6.91 -5.76 -4.74
N GLY A 158 7.11 -7.07 -4.92
CA GLY A 158 6.36 -8.09 -4.20
C GLY A 158 4.85 -7.95 -4.42
N ALA A 159 4.08 -7.85 -3.34
CA ALA A 159 2.62 -7.65 -3.38
C ALA A 159 2.18 -6.35 -4.07
N PHE A 160 3.09 -5.39 -4.25
CA PHE A 160 2.82 -4.07 -4.84
C PHE A 160 3.42 -3.91 -6.23
N LEU A 161 3.78 -5.01 -6.90
CA LEU A 161 4.40 -4.94 -8.22
C LEU A 161 3.48 -4.20 -9.21
N GLY A 162 4.03 -3.15 -9.84
CA GLY A 162 3.30 -2.32 -10.80
C GLY A 162 2.30 -1.34 -10.20
N ALA A 163 2.28 -1.18 -8.87
CA ALA A 163 1.46 -0.18 -8.20
C ALA A 163 1.81 1.26 -8.64
N ARG A 164 0.79 2.11 -8.70
CA ARG A 164 0.88 3.55 -8.97
C ARG A 164 -0.05 4.32 -8.02
N GLY A 165 -0.05 5.65 -8.07
CA GLY A 165 -0.92 6.47 -7.23
C GLY A 165 -0.20 7.62 -6.56
N GLN A 166 -0.55 7.95 -5.31
CA GLN A 166 -0.07 9.14 -4.61
C GLN A 166 0.33 8.84 -3.17
N VAL A 167 1.32 9.58 -2.65
CA VAL A 167 1.76 9.51 -1.25
C VAL A 167 1.73 10.90 -0.63
N GLY A 168 1.21 10.98 0.59
CA GLY A 168 1.28 12.20 1.40
C GLY A 168 1.21 11.93 2.89
N GLN A 169 1.20 13.01 3.68
CA GLN A 169 1.15 12.93 5.14
C GLN A 169 -0.10 13.63 5.68
N THR A 170 -0.52 13.18 6.86
CA THR A 170 -1.66 13.72 7.61
C THR A 170 -1.22 14.82 8.59
N THR A 171 -2.19 15.58 9.10
CA THR A 171 -2.02 16.49 10.24
C THR A 171 -2.52 15.86 11.55
N PRO A 172 -1.88 16.16 12.71
CA PRO A 172 -0.67 16.97 12.85
C PRO A 172 0.58 16.23 12.35
N VAL A 173 1.47 16.98 11.69
CA VAL A 173 2.74 16.46 11.22
C VAL A 173 3.69 16.37 12.41
N PHE A 174 4.10 15.15 12.76
CA PHE A 174 5.12 14.94 13.77
C PHE A 174 6.50 14.95 13.08
N PRO A 175 7.39 15.91 13.40
CA PRO A 175 8.64 16.04 12.70
C PRO A 175 9.62 14.93 13.08
N PRO A 176 10.47 14.47 12.15
CA PRO A 176 11.57 13.58 12.49
C PRO A 176 12.56 14.26 13.43
N ARG A 177 13.22 13.47 14.29
CA ARG A 177 14.36 13.98 15.06
C ARG A 177 15.48 14.36 14.10
N GLN A 178 15.98 15.57 14.23
CA GLN A 178 17.09 16.06 13.41
C GLN A 178 18.42 15.57 14.01
N ALA A 179 19.26 14.94 13.19
CA ALA A 179 20.55 14.38 13.58
C ALA A 179 21.65 14.82 12.60
N SER A 180 22.90 14.80 13.07
CA SER A 180 24.09 14.92 12.22
C SER A 180 24.31 13.61 11.46
N MET A 181 24.88 13.67 10.26
CA MET A 181 25.35 12.48 9.52
C MET A 181 26.43 11.69 10.27
N THR A 182 27.06 12.27 11.30
CA THR A 182 28.03 11.55 12.15
C THR A 182 27.40 10.56 13.12
N GLU A 183 26.12 10.71 13.46
CA GLU A 183 25.43 9.82 14.38
C GLU A 183 25.33 8.40 13.80
N ASP A 184 25.73 7.39 14.57
CA ASP A 184 25.63 5.98 14.23
C ASP A 184 24.15 5.51 14.28
N PRO A 185 23.55 5.17 13.14
CA PRO A 185 22.14 4.77 13.06
C PRO A 185 21.85 3.44 13.77
N ALA A 186 22.86 2.64 14.16
CA ALA A 186 22.65 1.47 15.02
C ALA A 186 22.00 1.85 16.36
N ASN A 187 22.26 3.08 16.85
CA ASN A 187 21.72 3.59 18.10
C ASN A 187 20.41 4.38 17.94
N ARG A 188 19.85 4.48 16.72
CA ARG A 188 18.70 5.37 16.44
C ARG A 188 17.48 5.15 17.33
N ARG A 189 17.17 3.88 17.66
CA ARG A 189 16.02 3.54 18.52
C ARG A 189 16.28 3.88 19.98
N ARG A 190 17.54 3.79 20.43
CA ARG A 190 17.97 4.17 21.78
C ARG A 190 18.02 5.70 21.94
N ASN A 191 18.49 6.40 20.92
CA ASN A 191 18.60 7.86 20.89
C ASN A 191 17.23 8.55 20.66
N GLY A 192 16.18 7.76 20.40
CA GLY A 192 14.82 8.24 20.14
C GLY A 192 14.63 8.76 18.71
N GLY A 193 13.37 9.04 18.37
CA GLY A 193 13.00 9.59 17.06
C GLY A 193 11.57 10.13 17.05
N GLY A 194 11.21 10.77 15.94
CA GLY A 194 9.85 11.23 15.70
C GLY A 194 8.89 10.09 15.39
N LYS A 195 7.61 10.43 15.21
CA LYS A 195 6.58 9.53 14.68
C LYS A 195 5.97 10.16 13.44
N GLY A 196 5.17 9.44 12.68
CA GLY A 196 4.47 9.98 11.53
C GLY A 196 3.50 8.98 10.92
N ARG A 197 2.45 9.49 10.28
CA ARG A 197 1.51 8.70 9.50
C ARG A 197 1.53 9.14 8.04
N PHE A 198 1.78 8.18 7.16
CA PHE A 198 1.72 8.36 5.71
C PHE A 198 0.41 7.77 5.19
N VAL A 199 -0.19 8.45 4.22
CA VAL A 199 -1.38 7.97 3.51
C VAL A 199 -0.98 7.74 2.07
N LEU A 200 -1.05 6.47 1.65
CA LEU A 200 -0.75 6.03 0.31
C LEU A 200 -2.07 5.67 -0.36
N HIS A 201 -2.38 6.38 -1.43
CA HIS A 201 -3.45 6.03 -2.34
C HIS A 201 -2.87 5.11 -3.41
N VAL A 202 -3.07 3.80 -3.23
CA VAL A 202 -2.47 2.76 -4.06
C VAL A 202 -3.47 2.29 -5.11
N ILE A 203 -3.06 2.37 -6.37
CA ILE A 203 -3.77 1.80 -7.51
C ILE A 203 -2.94 0.58 -7.94
N PRO A 204 -3.44 -0.65 -7.73
CA PRO A 204 -2.72 -1.85 -8.13
C PRO A 204 -2.65 -1.98 -9.66
N MET A 205 -1.67 -2.75 -10.15
CA MET A 205 -1.56 -3.05 -11.59
C MET A 205 -2.77 -3.85 -12.08
N SER A 206 -3.15 -4.87 -11.32
CA SER A 206 -4.37 -5.65 -11.52
C SER A 206 -5.05 -5.84 -10.16
N PRO A 207 -6.38 -5.62 -10.07
CA PRO A 207 -7.11 -5.97 -8.88
C PRO A 207 -7.29 -7.49 -8.78
N PRO A 208 -7.48 -8.05 -7.56
CA PRO A 208 -8.00 -9.40 -7.42
C PRO A 208 -9.35 -9.55 -8.13
N GLN A 209 -9.52 -10.63 -8.89
CA GLN A 209 -10.76 -10.90 -9.64
C GLN A 209 -11.22 -12.32 -9.43
N LEU A 210 -12.52 -12.52 -9.19
CA LEU A 210 -13.12 -13.85 -9.25
C LEU A 210 -13.02 -14.37 -10.67
N VAL A 211 -12.59 -15.62 -10.82
CA VAL A 211 -12.64 -16.33 -12.09
C VAL A 211 -14.11 -16.48 -12.49
N MET A 212 -14.43 -16.25 -13.76
CA MET A 212 -15.78 -16.39 -14.30
C MET A 212 -15.91 -17.67 -15.11
N THR A 213 -17.02 -18.38 -14.92
CA THR A 213 -17.42 -19.55 -15.71
C THR A 213 -18.68 -19.22 -16.52
N ALA A 214 -19.10 -20.14 -17.41
CA ALA A 214 -20.39 -20.02 -18.09
C ALA A 214 -21.59 -19.98 -17.12
N GLY A 215 -21.45 -20.52 -15.90
CA GLY A 215 -22.49 -20.53 -14.87
C GLY A 215 -22.42 -19.38 -13.87
N GLY A 216 -21.49 -18.42 -14.04
CA GLY A 216 -21.25 -17.33 -13.10
C GLY A 216 -19.86 -17.40 -12.44
N PRO A 217 -19.62 -16.61 -11.38
CA PRO A 217 -18.36 -16.62 -10.64
C PRO A 217 -18.01 -18.02 -10.15
N ALA A 218 -16.73 -18.41 -10.27
CA ALA A 218 -16.20 -19.69 -9.81
C ALA A 218 -16.12 -19.71 -8.27
N VAL A 219 -17.28 -19.80 -7.64
CA VAL A 219 -17.46 -19.94 -6.21
C VAL A 219 -18.20 -21.25 -5.99
N THR A 220 -17.62 -22.15 -5.20
CA THR A 220 -18.17 -23.49 -5.00
C THR A 220 -18.40 -23.78 -3.52
N HIS A 221 -19.38 -24.65 -3.24
CA HIS A 221 -19.51 -25.23 -1.91
C HIS A 221 -18.27 -26.09 -1.65
N SER A 222 -17.52 -25.79 -0.60
CA SER A 222 -16.22 -26.45 -0.37
C SER A 222 -16.37 -27.94 -0.06
N SER A 223 -17.57 -28.41 0.31
CA SER A 223 -17.85 -29.81 0.62
C SER A 223 -17.94 -30.72 -0.60
N ASP A 224 -18.38 -30.20 -1.74
CA ASP A 224 -18.66 -31.01 -2.94
C ASP A 224 -18.18 -30.37 -4.26
N PHE A 225 -17.58 -29.17 -4.20
CA PHE A 225 -17.10 -28.38 -5.33
C PHE A 225 -18.17 -28.05 -6.40
N THR A 226 -19.46 -28.18 -6.06
CA THR A 226 -20.53 -27.71 -6.93
C THR A 226 -20.64 -26.19 -6.88
N LEU A 227 -21.04 -25.58 -7.99
CA LEU A 227 -21.15 -24.13 -8.12
C LEU A 227 -22.25 -23.57 -7.22
N VAL A 228 -21.95 -22.46 -6.53
CA VAL A 228 -22.96 -21.63 -5.85
C VAL A 228 -23.80 -20.94 -6.91
N THR A 229 -25.12 -21.11 -6.87
CA THR A 229 -26.07 -20.54 -7.84
C THR A 229 -27.33 -20.06 -7.15
N ALA A 230 -28.22 -19.36 -7.85
CA ALA A 230 -29.53 -19.01 -7.30
C ALA A 230 -30.37 -20.25 -6.92
N ALA A 231 -30.18 -21.38 -7.60
CA ALA A 231 -30.87 -22.64 -7.30
C ALA A 231 -30.18 -23.44 -6.16
N LYS A 232 -28.91 -23.13 -5.88
CA LYS A 232 -28.12 -23.72 -4.79
C LYS A 232 -27.34 -22.60 -4.08
N PRO A 233 -28.02 -21.76 -3.29
CA PRO A 233 -27.41 -20.58 -2.68
C PRO A 233 -26.45 -20.97 -1.55
N ALA A 234 -25.54 -20.05 -1.23
CA ALA A 234 -24.66 -20.23 -0.09
C ALA A 234 -25.42 -20.16 1.24
N SER A 235 -25.07 -21.03 2.18
CA SER A 235 -25.63 -21.11 3.52
C SER A 235 -24.73 -20.42 4.55
N ALA A 236 -25.34 -19.70 5.49
CA ALA A 236 -24.60 -19.06 6.57
C ALA A 236 -23.76 -20.09 7.35
N GLY A 237 -22.49 -19.75 7.61
CA GLY A 237 -21.55 -20.59 8.34
C GLY A 237 -20.89 -21.72 7.54
N GLU A 238 -21.31 -21.98 6.30
CA GLU A 238 -20.62 -22.95 5.44
C GLU A 238 -19.26 -22.44 4.96
N THR A 239 -18.41 -23.35 4.47
CA THR A 239 -17.15 -22.97 3.80
C THR A 239 -17.36 -22.95 2.30
N LEU A 240 -16.95 -21.85 1.65
CA LEU A 240 -16.89 -21.73 0.19
C LEU A 240 -15.44 -21.74 -0.29
N SER A 241 -15.23 -22.28 -1.48
CA SER A 241 -13.99 -22.19 -2.24
C SER A 241 -14.16 -21.18 -3.37
N LEU A 242 -13.39 -20.09 -3.34
CA LEU A 242 -13.39 -19.04 -4.35
C LEU A 242 -12.16 -19.22 -5.23
N PHE A 243 -12.33 -19.21 -6.54
CA PHE A 243 -11.22 -19.17 -7.49
C PHE A 243 -10.99 -17.73 -7.93
N VAL A 244 -9.78 -17.23 -7.68
CA VAL A 244 -9.43 -15.80 -7.80
C VAL A 244 -8.13 -15.68 -8.59
N THR A 245 -7.94 -14.59 -9.34
CA THR A 245 -6.66 -14.21 -9.96
C THR A 245 -6.08 -12.96 -9.31
N GLY A 246 -4.78 -12.71 -9.51
CA GLY A 246 -4.15 -11.45 -9.07
C GLY A 246 -3.98 -11.28 -7.55
N LEU A 247 -3.84 -12.36 -6.77
CA LEU A 247 -3.53 -12.26 -5.34
C LEU A 247 -2.05 -12.00 -5.03
N GLY A 248 -1.19 -12.05 -6.05
CA GLY A 248 0.22 -11.71 -5.96
C GLY A 248 1.11 -12.87 -5.49
N PRO A 249 2.31 -12.58 -4.97
CA PRO A 249 3.32 -13.60 -4.73
C PRO A 249 2.92 -14.60 -3.63
N THR A 250 3.48 -15.80 -3.73
CA THR A 250 3.24 -16.92 -2.80
C THR A 250 4.51 -17.36 -2.06
N ARG A 251 4.33 -18.25 -1.08
CA ARG A 251 5.40 -18.95 -0.35
C ARG A 251 5.10 -20.46 -0.30
N PRO A 252 6.01 -21.34 -0.78
CA PRO A 252 7.27 -21.01 -1.45
C PRO A 252 7.03 -20.19 -2.72
N GLY A 253 8.04 -19.39 -3.09
CA GLY A 253 7.97 -18.52 -4.25
C GLY A 253 7.90 -19.34 -5.54
N VAL A 254 7.04 -18.91 -6.46
CA VAL A 254 6.92 -19.48 -7.80
C VAL A 254 7.34 -18.43 -8.82
N ASN A 255 8.14 -18.83 -9.80
CA ASN A 255 8.59 -17.91 -10.85
C ASN A 255 7.37 -17.33 -11.59
N PRO A 256 7.34 -16.02 -11.90
CA PRO A 256 6.25 -15.43 -12.66
C PRO A 256 5.94 -16.19 -13.95
N GLY A 257 4.66 -16.43 -14.21
CA GLY A 257 4.20 -17.17 -15.39
C GLY A 257 4.31 -18.70 -15.30
N GLN A 258 4.87 -19.25 -14.21
CA GLN A 258 4.90 -20.69 -13.98
C GLN A 258 3.66 -21.17 -13.21
N PRO A 259 3.20 -22.40 -13.46
CA PRO A 259 2.08 -22.97 -12.73
C PRO A 259 2.42 -23.22 -11.25
N PHE A 260 1.41 -23.11 -10.38
CA PHE A 260 1.60 -23.41 -8.96
C PHE A 260 1.84 -24.91 -8.70
N PRO A 261 2.73 -25.26 -7.74
CA PRO A 261 3.00 -26.65 -7.37
C PRO A 261 1.82 -27.26 -6.59
N SER A 262 1.71 -28.59 -6.62
CA SER A 262 0.76 -29.35 -5.78
C SER A 262 1.33 -29.73 -4.41
N SER A 263 2.65 -29.67 -4.22
CA SER A 263 3.30 -29.99 -2.94
C SER A 263 4.70 -29.34 -2.81
N PRO A 264 4.98 -28.61 -1.71
CA PRO A 264 3.97 -28.02 -0.82
C PRO A 264 3.09 -27.04 -1.60
N LEU A 265 1.88 -26.79 -1.11
CA LEU A 265 1.02 -25.76 -1.69
C LEU A 265 1.66 -24.38 -1.50
N ALA A 266 1.51 -23.52 -2.51
CA ALA A 266 2.06 -22.17 -2.48
C ALA A 266 1.07 -21.21 -1.82
N GLU A 267 1.27 -20.91 -0.53
CA GLU A 267 0.40 -20.02 0.24
C GLU A 267 0.53 -18.57 -0.21
N VAL A 268 -0.58 -17.84 -0.30
CA VAL A 268 -0.56 -16.41 -0.66
C VAL A 268 0.16 -15.62 0.43
N ASN A 269 1.08 -14.75 0.01
CA ASN A 269 1.91 -14.00 0.96
C ASN A 269 1.17 -12.81 1.58
N SER A 270 0.31 -12.15 0.81
CA SER A 270 -0.44 -10.95 1.21
C SER A 270 -1.61 -11.28 2.14
N PRO A 271 -1.97 -10.40 3.09
CA PRO A 271 -3.23 -10.50 3.81
C PRO A 271 -4.41 -10.44 2.83
N ILE A 272 -5.38 -11.34 2.99
CA ILE A 272 -6.59 -11.38 2.16
C ILE A 272 -7.78 -11.00 3.04
N GLN A 273 -8.63 -10.12 2.52
CA GLN A 273 -9.93 -9.81 3.10
C GLN A 273 -10.99 -10.20 2.09
N VAL A 274 -11.99 -10.94 2.55
CA VAL A 274 -13.17 -11.28 1.76
C VAL A 274 -14.39 -10.69 2.45
N SER A 275 -15.36 -10.21 1.67
CA SER A 275 -16.65 -9.77 2.21
C SER A 275 -17.79 -10.41 1.45
N VAL A 276 -18.87 -10.71 2.16
CA VAL A 276 -20.12 -11.22 1.60
C VAL A 276 -21.21 -10.22 1.96
N ASN A 277 -21.86 -9.63 0.95
CA ASN A 277 -22.89 -8.60 1.14
C ASN A 277 -22.44 -7.45 2.08
N GLY A 278 -21.18 -7.02 1.94
CA GLY A 278 -20.58 -5.95 2.75
C GLY A 278 -20.15 -6.36 4.16
N ARG A 279 -20.35 -7.62 4.59
CA ARG A 279 -19.86 -8.14 5.87
C ARG A 279 -18.53 -8.87 5.68
N PRO A 280 -17.51 -8.61 6.52
CA PRO A 280 -16.26 -9.36 6.51
C PRO A 280 -16.51 -10.87 6.71
N ALA A 281 -15.78 -11.69 5.97
CA ALA A 281 -15.80 -13.14 6.06
C ALA A 281 -14.45 -13.69 6.55
N ASP A 282 -14.49 -14.77 7.32
CA ASP A 282 -13.29 -15.39 7.85
C ASP A 282 -12.58 -16.17 6.75
N VAL A 283 -11.38 -15.74 6.37
CA VAL A 283 -10.51 -16.45 5.42
C VAL A 283 -9.80 -17.58 6.16
N ILE A 284 -9.99 -18.82 5.68
CA ILE A 284 -9.43 -20.04 6.28
C ILE A 284 -8.09 -20.38 5.65
N ALA A 285 -8.01 -20.31 4.32
CA ALA A 285 -6.80 -20.62 3.57
C ALA A 285 -6.81 -19.88 2.24
N ALA A 286 -5.62 -19.58 1.71
CA ALA A 286 -5.44 -19.06 0.37
C ALA A 286 -4.14 -19.59 -0.23
N VAL A 287 -4.27 -20.33 -1.32
CA VAL A 287 -3.14 -21.01 -1.97
C VAL A 287 -3.22 -20.83 -3.48
N GLY A 288 -2.08 -20.81 -4.14
CA GLY A 288 -2.00 -20.98 -5.58
C GLY A 288 -2.65 -22.31 -5.98
N PHE A 289 -3.58 -22.27 -6.92
CA PHE A 289 -4.32 -23.44 -7.36
C PHE A 289 -3.40 -24.33 -8.22
N PRO A 290 -3.10 -25.58 -7.81
CA PRO A 290 -2.09 -26.39 -8.46
C PRO A 290 -2.29 -26.55 -9.97
N GLY A 291 -1.21 -26.42 -10.73
CA GLY A 291 -1.21 -26.53 -12.20
C GLY A 291 -1.71 -25.28 -12.93
N GLN A 292 -2.26 -24.28 -12.24
CA GLN A 292 -2.69 -23.02 -12.85
C GLN A 292 -1.65 -21.91 -12.65
N VAL A 293 -1.66 -20.95 -13.57
CA VAL A 293 -0.85 -19.72 -13.51
C VAL A 293 -1.75 -18.59 -12.97
N ASP A 294 -1.26 -17.87 -11.96
CA ASP A 294 -1.94 -16.70 -11.35
C ASP A 294 -3.42 -16.95 -10.96
N THR A 295 -3.79 -18.20 -10.68
CA THR A 295 -5.11 -18.58 -10.16
C THR A 295 -4.93 -19.20 -8.79
N TYR A 296 -5.74 -18.76 -7.84
CA TYR A 296 -5.66 -19.13 -6.42
C TYR A 296 -7.00 -19.70 -5.98
N GLN A 297 -6.96 -20.62 -5.03
CA GLN A 297 -8.13 -21.06 -4.28
C GLN A 297 -8.12 -20.36 -2.91
N VAL A 298 -9.19 -19.65 -2.60
CA VAL A 298 -9.42 -19.01 -1.30
C VAL A 298 -10.60 -19.71 -0.63
N ASN A 299 -10.36 -20.32 0.53
CA ASN A 299 -11.40 -20.91 1.35
C ASN A 299 -11.84 -19.90 2.39
N MET A 300 -13.13 -19.60 2.46
CA MET A 300 -13.70 -18.67 3.45
C MET A 300 -14.97 -19.21 4.08
N ARG A 301 -15.24 -18.80 5.32
CA ARG A 301 -16.48 -19.11 6.02
C ARG A 301 -17.52 -18.03 5.79
N VAL A 302 -18.69 -18.40 5.30
CA VAL A 302 -19.82 -17.48 5.08
C VAL A 302 -20.23 -16.86 6.42
N PRO A 303 -20.29 -15.52 6.55
CA PRO A 303 -20.69 -14.88 7.80
C PRO A 303 -22.09 -15.30 8.26
N SER A 304 -22.30 -15.33 9.57
CA SER A 304 -23.61 -15.61 10.14
C SER A 304 -24.61 -14.48 9.86
N GLY A 305 -25.90 -14.84 9.81
CA GLY A 305 -26.99 -13.87 9.67
C GLY A 305 -27.05 -13.15 8.31
N ILE A 306 -26.44 -13.71 7.27
CA ILE A 306 -26.67 -13.30 5.88
C ILE A 306 -27.85 -14.12 5.34
N PRO A 307 -28.89 -13.49 4.78
CA PRO A 307 -29.97 -14.21 4.09
C PRO A 307 -29.40 -15.03 2.93
N SER A 308 -29.90 -16.25 2.75
CA SER A 308 -29.64 -17.08 1.57
C SER A 308 -30.16 -16.45 0.30
#